data_AF-A0A9P8JEL7-F1
#
_entry.id   AF-A0A9P8JEL7-F1
#
_cell.length_a   1.000
_cell.length_b   1.000
_cell.length_c   1.000
_cell.angle_alpha   90.00
_cell.angle_beta   90.00
_cell.angle_gamma   90.00
#
_symmetry.space_group_name_H-M   'P 1'
#
loop_
_entity.id
_entity.type
_entity.pdbx_description
1 polymer ?
#
loop_
_entity_poly.entity_id
_entity_poly.type
_entity_poly.pdbx_seq_one_letter_code
_entity_poly.pdbx_strand_id
1 'polypeptide(L)'
;RGWNWGKADFGKAELAFNVRNQPAFEIPYTEISNTNLAGKNEVAVEFSLPGDGDETGTNGALGGARGRGKKAGGSVDQMVEMRFYIPGTATRKEKKEEGDEDGSEADGEDDQQNAANLFYEMLMDKAEIGEVAGATFATFLDILHLTPRGRFDIDLYESSLRLRGKTYDYKIQYDSVKKFFLLPKPDDVHQLICIGLDPPLRQGQTRYPFLVMQFKREEDIVLDLNMTEEDLENKYKGKLQPRYEAPIA
;
A
#
# COMPACT_ATOMS: atom_id res chain seq x y z
N ARG A 1 2.51 -31.19 -9.34
CA ARG A 1 1.13 -31.71 -9.57
C ARG A 1 0.10 -30.62 -9.89
N GLY A 2 0.49 -29.34 -10.03
CA GLY A 2 -0.40 -28.30 -10.58
C GLY A 2 -1.68 -28.04 -9.78
N TRP A 3 -1.73 -28.47 -8.52
CA TRP A 3 -2.89 -28.22 -7.65
C TRP A 3 -2.81 -26.82 -7.08
N ASN A 4 -3.93 -26.11 -7.14
CA ASN A 4 -4.08 -24.71 -6.77
C ASN A 4 -4.98 -24.50 -5.54
N TRP A 5 -5.22 -25.55 -4.76
CA TRP A 5 -5.97 -25.49 -3.50
C TRP A 5 -5.08 -25.96 -2.35
N GLY A 6 -5.15 -25.24 -1.22
CA GLY A 6 -4.26 -25.41 -0.09
C GLY A 6 -4.63 -24.51 1.07
N LYS A 7 -3.79 -24.50 2.11
CA LYS A 7 -3.89 -23.61 3.26
C LYS A 7 -2.72 -22.63 3.23
N ALA A 8 -2.98 -21.38 3.58
CA ALA A 8 -1.94 -20.37 3.71
C ALA A 8 -1.63 -20.20 5.20
N ASP A 9 -0.36 -20.37 5.56
CA ASP A 9 0.13 -20.28 6.92
C ASP A 9 1.07 -19.07 7.04
N PHE A 10 0.76 -18.18 7.98
CA PHE A 10 1.55 -16.98 8.22
C PHE A 10 2.73 -17.31 9.14
N GLY A 11 3.90 -17.52 8.54
CA GLY A 11 5.16 -17.72 9.25
C GLY A 11 5.70 -16.43 9.87
N LYS A 12 6.93 -16.51 10.39
CA LYS A 12 7.61 -15.35 10.98
C LYS A 12 8.09 -14.34 9.93
N ALA A 13 8.62 -14.83 8.80
CA ALA A 13 9.24 -13.98 7.76
C ALA A 13 8.62 -14.17 6.37
N GLU A 14 7.71 -15.13 6.22
CA GLU A 14 7.11 -15.50 4.94
C GLU A 14 5.70 -16.04 5.11
N LEU A 15 4.91 -15.92 4.04
CA LEU A 15 3.64 -16.57 3.83
C LEU A 15 3.87 -17.91 3.13
N ALA A 16 3.59 -19.02 3.79
CA ALA A 16 3.73 -20.36 3.23
C ALA A 16 2.39 -20.87 2.69
N PHE A 17 2.35 -21.36 1.46
CA PHE A 17 1.16 -22.01 0.89
C PHE A 17 1.34 -23.52 0.86
N ASN A 18 0.55 -24.24 1.66
CA ASN A 18 0.65 -25.68 1.88
C ASN A 18 -0.42 -26.46 1.12
N VAL A 19 0.00 -27.45 0.33
CA VAL A 19 -0.89 -28.39 -0.37
C VAL A 19 -0.71 -29.77 0.25
N ARG A 20 -1.73 -30.28 0.95
CA ARG A 20 -1.69 -31.54 1.72
C ARG A 20 -0.55 -31.56 2.77
N ASN A 21 -0.42 -30.49 3.55
CA ASN A 21 0.61 -30.35 4.58
C ASN A 21 2.05 -30.46 4.04
N GLN A 22 2.25 -30.08 2.78
CA GLN A 22 3.56 -29.92 2.16
C GLN A 22 3.65 -28.51 1.56
N PRO A 23 4.76 -27.79 1.75
CA PRO A 23 4.94 -26.46 1.19
C PRO A 23 4.97 -26.54 -0.34
N ALA A 24 4.07 -25.78 -0.96
CA ALA A 24 4.04 -25.61 -2.42
C ALA A 24 4.89 -24.42 -2.84
N PHE A 25 4.75 -23.28 -2.15
CA PHE A 25 5.60 -22.11 -2.31
C PHE A 25 5.57 -21.25 -1.04
N GLU A 26 6.57 -20.37 -0.93
CA GLU A 26 6.73 -19.41 0.15
C GLU A 26 6.90 -18.02 -0.47
N ILE A 27 6.23 -17.01 0.09
CA ILE A 27 6.37 -15.62 -0.30
C ILE A 27 7.00 -14.87 0.88
N PRO A 28 8.28 -14.46 0.78
CA PRO A 28 8.91 -13.65 1.81
C PRO A 28 8.20 -12.31 1.94
N TYR A 29 7.84 -11.90 3.16
CA TYR A 29 7.16 -10.62 3.39
C TYR A 29 7.98 -9.43 2.88
N THR A 30 9.31 -9.54 2.93
CA THR A 30 10.24 -8.54 2.38
C THR A 30 10.05 -8.27 0.89
N GLU A 31 9.47 -9.19 0.12
CA GLU A 31 9.25 -9.05 -1.34
C GLU A 31 7.88 -8.46 -1.68
N ILE A 32 6.99 -8.36 -0.71
CA ILE A 32 5.66 -7.81 -0.90
C ILE A 32 5.77 -6.29 -0.86
N SER A 33 5.43 -5.64 -1.97
CA SER A 33 5.39 -4.18 -2.04
C SER A 33 4.09 -3.63 -1.49
N ASN A 34 2.99 -4.34 -1.76
CA ASN A 34 1.64 -3.90 -1.46
C ASN A 34 0.68 -5.09 -1.43
N THR A 35 -0.49 -4.90 -0.80
CA THR A 35 -1.59 -5.86 -0.81
C THR A 35 -2.92 -5.13 -0.89
N ASN A 36 -3.93 -5.77 -1.49
CA ASN A 36 -5.26 -5.19 -1.67
C ASN A 36 -6.36 -6.28 -1.70
N LEU A 37 -7.53 -5.97 -1.16
CA LEU A 37 -8.79 -6.67 -1.44
C LEU A 37 -9.28 -6.43 -2.88
N ALA A 38 -8.79 -7.25 -3.81
CA ALA A 38 -9.18 -7.20 -5.23
C ALA A 38 -10.64 -7.60 -5.49
N GLY A 39 -11.29 -8.27 -4.54
CA GLY A 39 -12.69 -8.66 -4.60
C GLY A 39 -13.19 -9.16 -3.25
N LYS A 40 -14.47 -9.54 -3.15
CA LYS A 40 -15.08 -9.99 -1.88
C LYS A 40 -14.29 -11.11 -1.22
N ASN A 41 -13.77 -12.04 -2.02
CA ASN A 41 -13.01 -13.20 -1.56
C ASN A 41 -11.62 -13.26 -2.22
N GLU A 42 -11.12 -12.14 -2.73
CA GLU A 42 -9.86 -12.11 -3.49
C GLU A 42 -8.88 -11.14 -2.85
N VAL A 43 -7.69 -11.64 -2.51
CA VAL A 43 -6.58 -10.83 -2.00
C VAL A 43 -5.47 -10.82 -3.04
N ALA A 44 -5.11 -9.63 -3.51
CA ALA A 44 -3.98 -9.41 -4.40
C ALA A 44 -2.73 -9.08 -3.57
N VAL A 45 -1.61 -9.72 -3.94
CA VAL A 45 -0.28 -9.52 -3.39
C VAL A 45 0.59 -9.00 -4.53
N GLU A 46 1.07 -7.77 -4.39
CA GLU A 46 1.95 -7.13 -5.36
C GLU A 46 3.40 -7.24 -4.89
N PHE A 47 4.29 -7.54 -5.83
CA PHE A 47 5.70 -7.78 -5.54
C PHE A 47 6.54 -6.58 -5.95
N SER A 48 7.55 -6.29 -5.15
CA SER A 48 8.52 -5.27 -5.49
C SER A 48 9.37 -5.70 -6.68
N LEU A 49 9.31 -4.93 -7.76
CA LEU A 49 10.17 -5.10 -8.91
C LEU A 49 11.45 -4.27 -8.72
N PRO A 50 12.64 -4.82 -9.02
CA PRO A 50 13.87 -4.04 -9.03
C PRO A 50 13.80 -2.99 -10.15
N GLY A 51 13.95 -1.71 -9.79
CA GLY A 51 13.85 -0.59 -10.71
C GLY A 51 14.97 -0.53 -11.76
N ASP A 52 16.13 -1.08 -11.42
CA ASP A 52 17.26 -1.36 -12.31
C ASP A 52 18.22 -2.23 -11.50
N GLY A 53 18.67 -3.37 -12.06
CA GLY A 53 19.76 -4.31 -11.71
C GLY A 53 20.41 -4.41 -10.31
N ASP A 54 20.49 -3.33 -9.53
CA ASP A 54 21.20 -3.18 -8.27
C ASP A 54 20.28 -2.97 -7.04
N GLU A 55 19.01 -2.61 -7.22
CA GLU A 55 18.06 -2.49 -6.09
C GLU A 55 17.22 -3.77 -5.93
N THR A 56 17.29 -4.45 -4.79
CA THR A 56 16.58 -5.72 -4.58
C THR A 56 15.07 -5.58 -4.38
N GLY A 57 14.50 -4.37 -4.48
CA GLY A 57 13.07 -4.09 -4.25
C GLY A 57 12.56 -4.41 -2.84
N THR A 58 13.39 -4.95 -1.95
CA THR A 58 12.93 -5.52 -0.68
C THR A 58 12.76 -4.48 0.41
N ASN A 59 11.75 -4.66 1.26
CA ASN A 59 11.63 -3.97 2.55
C ASN A 59 12.82 -4.38 3.46
N GLY A 60 13.88 -3.56 3.48
CA GLY A 60 15.16 -3.89 4.12
C GLY A 60 15.12 -4.01 5.65
N ALA A 61 14.03 -3.57 6.28
CA ALA A 61 13.80 -3.61 7.72
C ALA A 61 13.38 -5.00 8.24
N LEU A 62 12.68 -5.80 7.42
CA LEU A 62 12.06 -7.07 7.81
C LEU A 62 13.02 -8.26 7.96
N GLY A 63 14.34 -8.02 8.01
CA GLY A 63 15.33 -9.01 8.47
C GLY A 63 15.20 -10.42 7.87
N GLY A 64 15.03 -10.52 6.54
CA GLY A 64 15.00 -11.81 5.83
C GLY A 64 16.40 -12.34 5.51
N ALA A 65 16.55 -13.66 5.38
CA ALA A 65 17.80 -14.37 5.16
C ALA A 65 18.63 -13.80 3.99
N ARG A 66 19.58 -12.90 4.29
CA ARG A 66 20.62 -12.39 3.38
C ARG A 66 21.70 -13.44 3.05
N GLY A 67 21.38 -14.73 3.11
CA GLY A 67 22.34 -15.81 2.92
C GLY A 67 22.13 -16.55 1.60
N ARG A 68 22.83 -16.13 0.54
CA ARG A 68 23.08 -16.94 -0.69
C ARG A 68 21.93 -17.19 -1.66
N GLY A 69 21.29 -16.14 -2.16
CA GLY A 69 20.52 -16.25 -3.40
C GLY A 69 20.38 -14.91 -4.11
N LYS A 70 20.78 -14.84 -5.39
CA LYS A 70 20.27 -13.80 -6.29
C LYS A 70 18.77 -14.03 -6.39
N LYS A 71 17.94 -13.17 -5.78
CA LYS A 71 16.48 -13.26 -5.88
C LYS A 71 16.01 -12.99 -7.31
N ALA A 72 14.78 -13.39 -7.60
CA ALA A 72 14.09 -13.33 -8.89
C ALA A 72 14.03 -11.94 -9.56
N GLY A 73 14.50 -10.88 -8.89
CA GLY A 73 14.66 -9.55 -9.48
C GLY A 73 15.68 -9.46 -10.63
N GLY A 74 16.50 -10.49 -10.86
CA GLY A 74 17.40 -10.53 -12.02
C GLY A 74 16.89 -11.34 -13.22
N SER A 75 15.76 -12.03 -13.12
CA SER A 75 15.25 -12.87 -14.21
C SER A 75 14.45 -12.06 -15.23
N VAL A 76 14.49 -12.50 -16.49
CA VAL A 76 13.74 -11.89 -17.61
C VAL A 76 12.24 -11.90 -17.32
N ASP A 77 11.76 -12.98 -16.68
CA ASP A 77 10.39 -13.09 -16.19
C ASP A 77 10.37 -12.84 -14.69
N GLN A 78 9.50 -11.93 -14.25
CA GLN A 78 9.33 -11.54 -12.85
C GLN A 78 7.88 -11.67 -12.43
N MET A 79 7.66 -12.15 -11.21
CA MET A 79 6.33 -12.15 -10.62
C MET A 79 5.99 -10.72 -10.21
N VAL A 80 4.88 -10.20 -10.75
CA VAL A 80 4.43 -8.83 -10.50
C VAL A 80 3.28 -8.80 -9.50
N GLU A 81 2.34 -9.73 -9.66
CA GLU A 81 1.13 -9.80 -8.85
C GLU A 81 0.68 -11.26 -8.72
N MET A 82 0.22 -11.65 -7.54
CA MET A 82 -0.46 -12.91 -7.28
C MET A 82 -1.81 -12.63 -6.64
N ARG A 83 -2.85 -13.38 -7.03
CA ARG A 83 -4.18 -13.28 -6.42
C ARG A 83 -4.58 -14.59 -5.76
N PHE A 84 -4.96 -14.52 -4.50
CA PHE A 84 -5.53 -15.62 -3.75
C PHE A 84 -7.03 -15.51 -3.69
N TYR A 85 -7.73 -16.62 -3.96
CA TYR A 85 -9.13 -16.76 -3.62
C TYR A 85 -9.25 -17.36 -2.21
N ILE A 86 -9.83 -16.61 -1.28
CA ILE A 86 -10.02 -16.98 0.12
C ILE A 86 -11.52 -17.21 0.37
N PRO A 87 -11.99 -18.48 0.40
CA PRO A 87 -13.40 -18.77 0.63
C PRO A 87 -13.81 -18.62 2.10
N GLY A 88 -15.06 -18.25 2.33
CA GLY A 88 -15.73 -18.36 3.62
C GLY A 88 -15.65 -17.12 4.51
N THR A 89 -16.21 -17.26 5.71
CA THR A 89 -16.10 -16.29 6.82
C THR A 89 -15.18 -16.89 7.87
N ALA A 90 -14.37 -16.06 8.53
CA ALA A 90 -13.53 -16.51 9.62
C ALA A 90 -14.00 -15.82 10.90
N THR A 91 -14.23 -16.62 11.95
CA THR A 91 -14.49 -16.08 13.29
C THR A 91 -13.14 -15.85 13.96
N ARG A 92 -12.99 -14.71 14.64
CA ARG A 92 -11.77 -14.31 15.38
C ARG A 92 -11.35 -15.31 16.49
N LYS A 93 -12.08 -16.42 16.67
CA LYS A 93 -11.91 -17.42 17.73
C LYS A 93 -10.86 -18.50 17.47
N GLU A 94 -10.34 -18.70 16.25
CA GLU A 94 -9.36 -19.77 15.99
C GLU A 94 -7.95 -19.52 16.59
N LYS A 95 -7.74 -18.42 17.33
CA LYS A 95 -6.51 -18.19 18.13
C LYS A 95 -6.64 -18.54 19.63
N LYS A 96 -7.76 -19.09 20.10
CA LYS A 96 -7.96 -19.47 21.52
C LYS A 96 -7.95 -20.99 21.80
N GLU A 97 -7.29 -21.78 20.96
CA GLU A 97 -6.94 -23.17 21.32
C GLU A 97 -5.42 -23.32 21.40
N GLU A 98 -4.80 -22.61 22.36
CA GLU A 98 -3.62 -23.06 23.12
C GLU A 98 -3.25 -21.94 24.12
N GLY A 99 -3.82 -22.00 25.34
CA GLY A 99 -3.33 -21.25 26.50
C GLY A 99 -4.31 -20.25 27.13
N ASP A 100 -4.68 -20.56 28.37
CA ASP A 100 -5.34 -19.75 29.42
C ASP A 100 -6.86 -19.52 29.38
N GLU A 101 -7.49 -20.25 30.30
CA GLU A 101 -8.74 -19.92 30.99
C GLU A 101 -8.58 -18.59 31.75
N ASP A 102 -9.25 -17.53 31.28
CA ASP A 102 -9.95 -16.66 32.23
C ASP A 102 -11.19 -16.02 31.59
N GLY A 103 -12.27 -16.05 32.35
CA GLY A 103 -13.61 -15.69 31.93
C GLY A 103 -13.83 -14.19 31.83
N SER A 104 -14.33 -13.75 30.69
CA SER A 104 -15.23 -12.59 30.65
C SER A 104 -16.22 -12.80 29.51
N GLU A 105 -17.46 -13.09 29.91
CA GLU A 105 -18.64 -12.95 29.05
C GLU A 105 -18.86 -11.47 28.77
N ALA A 106 -18.71 -11.08 27.51
CA ALA A 106 -19.32 -9.86 26.98
C ALA A 106 -20.04 -10.25 25.68
N ASP A 107 -21.36 -10.27 25.81
CA ASP A 107 -22.35 -10.43 24.75
C ASP A 107 -22.29 -9.23 23.78
N GLY A 108 -22.34 -9.47 22.47
CA GLY A 108 -22.35 -8.39 21.48
C GLY A 108 -21.98 -8.84 20.06
N GLU A 109 -23.00 -9.28 19.31
CA GLU A 109 -23.13 -9.32 17.85
C GLU A 109 -22.02 -10.02 17.01
N ASP A 110 -22.45 -11.00 16.21
CA ASP A 110 -21.66 -11.74 15.23
C ASP A 110 -20.92 -10.82 14.23
N ASP A 111 -19.71 -10.37 14.58
CA ASP A 111 -18.70 -9.89 13.63
C ASP A 111 -18.12 -11.10 12.86
N GLN A 112 -18.95 -11.77 12.06
CA GLN A 112 -18.48 -12.70 11.03
C GLN A 112 -17.74 -11.91 9.95
N GLN A 113 -16.47 -11.61 10.21
CA GLN A 113 -15.61 -10.96 9.25
C GLN A 113 -15.29 -11.94 8.11
N ASN A 114 -15.28 -11.43 6.87
CA ASN A 114 -14.90 -12.22 5.71
C ASN A 114 -13.46 -12.74 5.89
N ALA A 115 -13.22 -14.03 5.64
CA ALA A 115 -11.88 -14.63 5.78
C ALA A 115 -10.83 -13.93 4.90
N ALA A 116 -11.24 -13.37 3.75
CA ALA A 116 -10.37 -12.57 2.90
C ALA A 116 -9.92 -11.26 3.56
N ASN A 117 -10.79 -10.60 4.34
CA ASN A 117 -10.42 -9.38 5.07
C ASN A 117 -9.41 -9.68 6.17
N LEU A 118 -9.64 -10.75 6.93
CA LEU A 118 -8.69 -11.18 7.97
C LEU A 118 -7.33 -11.57 7.37
N PHE A 119 -7.33 -12.28 6.24
CA PHE A 119 -6.12 -12.60 5.52
C PHE A 119 -5.37 -11.33 5.06
N TYR A 120 -6.09 -10.36 4.49
CA TYR A 120 -5.55 -9.08 4.06
C TYR A 120 -4.94 -8.29 5.23
N GLU A 121 -5.65 -8.18 6.36
CA GLU A 121 -5.17 -7.49 7.56
C GLU A 121 -3.93 -8.16 8.15
N MET A 122 -3.92 -9.50 8.25
CA MET A 122 -2.74 -10.24 8.70
C MET A 122 -1.55 -10.06 7.77
N LEU A 123 -1.77 -10.01 6.46
CA LEU A 123 -0.70 -9.79 5.49
C LEU A 123 -0.15 -8.37 5.55
N MET A 124 -1.03 -7.36 5.71
CA MET A 124 -0.63 -5.96 5.91
C MET A 124 0.28 -5.82 7.14
N ASP A 125 -0.12 -6.41 8.27
CA ASP A 125 0.61 -6.39 9.54
C ASP A 125 1.96 -7.11 9.42
N LYS A 126 1.95 -8.36 8.95
CA LYS A 126 3.17 -9.19 8.85
C LYS A 126 4.20 -8.68 7.85
N ALA A 127 3.75 -8.03 6.79
CA ALA A 127 4.62 -7.42 5.80
C ALA A 127 4.93 -5.94 6.08
N GLU A 128 4.47 -5.42 7.23
CA GLU A 128 4.68 -4.03 7.67
C GLU A 128 4.34 -3.01 6.56
N ILE A 129 3.31 -3.32 5.75
CA ILE A 129 2.95 -2.54 4.57
C ILE A 129 2.23 -1.27 5.04
N GLY A 130 3.00 -0.20 5.18
CA GLY A 130 2.54 1.11 5.65
C GLY A 130 3.35 1.63 6.83
N GLU A 131 3.80 0.75 7.73
CA GLU A 131 4.67 1.14 8.84
C GLU A 131 6.10 1.45 8.37
N VAL A 132 6.60 0.73 7.36
CA VAL A 132 7.97 0.97 6.85
C VAL A 132 8.11 2.28 6.06
N ALA A 133 7.01 2.94 5.67
CA ALA A 133 7.09 4.23 4.99
C ALA A 133 7.54 5.38 5.92
N GLY A 134 7.61 5.13 7.24
CA GLY A 134 8.01 6.12 8.24
C GLY A 134 6.85 7.04 8.64
N ALA A 135 7.17 8.08 9.40
CA ALA A 135 6.18 9.09 9.77
C ALA A 135 5.74 9.86 8.52
N THR A 136 4.43 9.97 8.30
CA THR A 136 3.86 10.83 7.26
C THR A 136 4.20 12.28 7.56
N PHE A 137 4.72 13.00 6.58
CA PHE A 137 4.96 14.45 6.68
C PHE A 137 3.66 15.25 6.60
N ALA A 138 2.71 14.79 5.77
CA ALA A 138 1.43 15.43 5.57
C ALA A 138 0.41 14.42 5.07
N THR A 139 -0.86 14.67 5.40
CA THR A 139 -1.98 13.88 4.90
C THR A 139 -3.06 14.82 4.36
N PHE A 140 -3.47 14.60 3.11
CA PHE A 140 -4.63 15.25 2.50
C PHE A 140 -5.78 14.25 2.46
N LEU A 141 -6.90 14.59 3.10
CA LEU A 141 -8.04 13.70 3.24
C LEU A 141 -9.06 13.93 2.12
N ASP A 142 -9.67 12.85 1.65
CA ASP A 142 -10.83 12.89 0.75
C ASP A 142 -10.65 13.71 -0.55
N ILE A 143 -9.47 13.60 -1.18
CA ILE A 143 -9.17 14.32 -2.42
C ILE A 143 -9.87 13.66 -3.62
N LEU A 144 -10.64 14.47 -4.34
CA LEU A 144 -11.32 14.05 -5.56
C LEU A 144 -10.33 13.87 -6.71
N HIS A 145 -10.20 12.64 -7.19
CA HIS A 145 -9.46 12.31 -8.39
C HIS A 145 -10.40 12.09 -9.57
N LEU A 146 -10.12 12.77 -10.68
CA LEU A 146 -10.75 12.50 -11.97
C LEU A 146 -10.13 11.26 -12.62
N THR A 147 -8.85 11.00 -12.37
CA THR A 147 -8.11 9.85 -12.92
C THR A 147 -7.01 9.39 -11.96
N PRO A 148 -7.00 8.12 -11.52
CA PRO A 148 -8.11 7.17 -11.52
C PRO A 148 -9.35 7.77 -10.84
N ARG A 149 -10.55 7.47 -11.34
CA ARG A 149 -11.77 8.08 -10.80
C ARG A 149 -12.03 7.56 -9.39
N GLY A 150 -12.04 8.44 -8.41
CA GLY A 150 -12.29 8.07 -7.01
C GLY A 150 -12.01 9.21 -6.04
N ARG A 151 -12.21 8.92 -4.76
CA ARG A 151 -11.76 9.75 -3.64
C ARG A 151 -10.64 9.01 -2.94
N PHE A 152 -9.53 9.70 -2.70
CA PHE A 152 -8.32 9.14 -2.12
C PHE A 152 -7.80 10.07 -1.04
N ASP A 153 -7.34 9.50 0.06
CA ASP A 153 -6.43 10.18 0.96
C ASP A 153 -5.03 10.12 0.35
N ILE A 154 -4.25 11.19 0.52
CA ILE A 154 -2.88 11.28 0.04
C ILE A 154 -1.98 11.45 1.26
N ASP A 155 -1.16 10.44 1.53
CA ASP A 155 -0.12 10.52 2.56
C ASP A 155 1.22 10.79 1.89
N LEU A 156 1.92 11.82 2.36
CA LEU A 156 3.25 12.18 1.88
C LEU A 156 4.30 11.64 2.84
N TYR A 157 5.24 10.87 2.32
CA TYR A 157 6.43 10.39 3.01
C TYR A 157 7.69 11.02 2.41
N GLU A 158 8.86 10.65 2.94
CA GLU A 158 10.14 11.21 2.51
C GLU A 158 10.51 10.92 1.06
N SER A 159 10.32 9.68 0.60
CA SER A 159 10.71 9.24 -0.75
C SER A 159 9.52 8.85 -1.64
N SER A 160 8.32 8.79 -1.08
CA SER A 160 7.11 8.32 -1.78
C SER A 160 5.87 9.02 -1.28
N LEU A 161 4.82 9.01 -2.10
CA LEU A 161 3.46 9.32 -1.67
C LEU A 161 2.59 8.06 -1.75
N ARG A 162 1.58 7.98 -0.89
CA ARG A 162 0.61 6.89 -0.88
C ARG A 162 -0.78 7.43 -1.15
N LEU A 163 -1.47 6.87 -2.13
CA LEU A 163 -2.87 7.15 -2.44
C LEU A 163 -3.73 6.06 -1.83
N ARG A 164 -4.41 6.37 -0.72
CA ARG A 164 -5.32 5.43 -0.05
C ARG A 164 -6.76 5.69 -0.46
N GLY A 165 -7.31 4.80 -1.27
CA GLY A 165 -8.73 4.78 -1.60
C GLY A 165 -9.46 3.69 -0.84
N LYS A 166 -10.79 3.68 -0.91
CA LYS A 166 -11.61 2.62 -0.29
C LYS A 166 -11.32 1.21 -0.82
N THR A 167 -10.93 1.12 -2.09
CA THR A 167 -10.75 -0.16 -2.80
C THR A 167 -9.33 -0.35 -3.32
N TYR A 168 -8.58 0.73 -3.49
CA TYR A 168 -7.24 0.66 -4.06
C TYR A 168 -6.32 1.54 -3.26
N ASP A 169 -5.15 0.99 -2.96
CA ASP A 169 -4.05 1.65 -2.29
C ASP A 169 -2.86 1.62 -3.22
N TYR A 170 -2.24 2.78 -3.46
CA TYR A 170 -1.10 2.89 -4.36
C TYR A 170 0.06 3.59 -3.67
N LYS A 171 1.23 2.95 -3.66
CA LYS A 171 2.49 3.59 -3.28
C LYS A 171 3.22 4.07 -4.53
N ILE A 172 3.51 5.36 -4.61
CA ILE A 172 4.15 6.01 -5.76
C ILE A 172 5.45 6.66 -5.27
N GLN A 173 6.58 6.18 -5.80
CA GLN A 173 7.90 6.79 -5.55
C GLN A 173 7.97 8.16 -6.25
N TYR A 174 8.61 9.14 -5.60
CA TYR A 174 8.76 10.48 -6.22
C TYR A 174 9.57 10.43 -7.52
N ASP A 175 10.50 9.49 -7.66
CA ASP A 175 11.28 9.29 -8.88
C ASP A 175 10.44 8.90 -10.10
N SER A 176 9.26 8.30 -9.88
CA SER A 176 8.30 7.98 -10.94
C SER A 176 7.53 9.20 -11.44
N VAL A 177 7.54 10.32 -10.71
CA VAL A 177 6.88 11.56 -11.10
C VAL A 177 7.75 12.31 -12.12
N LYS A 178 7.31 12.37 -13.38
CA LYS A 178 8.07 13.01 -14.47
C LYS A 178 7.56 14.41 -14.81
N LYS A 179 6.28 14.68 -14.59
CA LYS A 179 5.65 15.96 -14.95
C LYS A 179 4.66 16.37 -13.88
N PHE A 180 4.59 17.68 -13.64
CA PHE A 180 3.65 18.28 -12.71
C PHE A 180 3.00 19.49 -13.37
N PHE A 181 1.68 19.54 -13.41
CA PHE A 181 0.92 20.63 -14.00
C PHE A 181 -0.13 21.14 -13.01
N LEU A 182 -0.23 22.46 -12.92
CA LEU A 182 -1.33 23.16 -12.26
C LEU A 182 -2.15 23.83 -13.35
N LEU A 183 -3.41 23.43 -13.51
CA LEU A 183 -4.28 23.86 -14.60
C LEU A 183 -5.59 24.43 -14.05
N PRO A 184 -5.95 25.68 -14.36
CA PRO A 184 -7.27 26.20 -14.03
C PRO A 184 -8.32 25.50 -14.89
N LYS A 185 -9.42 25.06 -14.27
CA LYS A 185 -10.54 24.49 -15.01
C LYS A 185 -11.38 25.62 -15.63
N PRO A 186 -11.96 25.46 -16.84
CA PRO A 186 -12.75 26.51 -17.48
C PRO A 186 -14.03 26.93 -16.74
N ASP A 187 -14.38 26.24 -15.65
CA ASP A 187 -15.54 26.58 -14.81
C ASP A 187 -15.24 27.69 -13.79
N ASP A 188 -13.99 28.16 -13.71
CA ASP A 188 -13.47 29.20 -12.81
C ASP A 188 -13.61 28.88 -11.30
N VAL A 189 -14.13 27.70 -10.97
CA VAL A 189 -14.37 27.23 -9.60
C VAL A 189 -13.32 26.21 -9.16
N HIS A 190 -12.75 25.45 -10.09
CA HIS A 190 -11.82 24.37 -9.76
C HIS A 190 -10.42 24.59 -10.33
N GLN A 191 -9.44 24.09 -9.60
CA GLN A 191 -8.08 23.88 -10.07
C GLN A 191 -7.82 22.38 -10.25
N LEU A 192 -7.03 22.04 -11.26
CA LEU A 192 -6.59 20.68 -11.53
C LEU A 192 -5.10 20.57 -11.27
N ILE A 193 -4.71 19.56 -10.49
CA ILE A 193 -3.31 19.14 -10.37
C ILE A 193 -3.15 17.84 -11.16
N CYS A 194 -2.31 17.87 -12.18
CA CYS A 194 -2.01 16.72 -13.02
C CYS A 194 -0.56 16.25 -12.81
N ILE A 195 -0.39 15.00 -12.43
CA ILE A 195 0.92 14.38 -12.18
C ILE A 195 1.15 13.31 -13.26
N GLY A 196 2.18 13.48 -14.08
CA GLY A 196 2.61 12.49 -15.06
C GLY A 196 3.55 11.45 -14.42
N LEU A 197 3.18 10.18 -14.55
CA LEU A 197 3.88 9.04 -13.96
C LEU A 197 4.56 8.18 -15.05
N ASP A 198 5.81 7.80 -14.78
CA ASP A 198 6.55 6.79 -15.56
C ASP A 198 7.37 5.92 -14.58
N PRO A 199 7.02 4.63 -14.39
CA PRO A 199 5.97 3.87 -15.09
C PRO A 199 4.54 4.33 -14.72
N PRO A 200 3.54 4.10 -15.60
CA PRO A 200 2.16 4.47 -15.31
C PRO A 200 1.59 3.63 -14.16
N LEU A 201 0.73 4.25 -13.35
CA LEU A 201 0.00 3.54 -12.31
C LEU A 201 -0.87 2.44 -12.94
N ARG A 202 -0.95 1.27 -12.32
CA ARG A 202 -1.75 0.15 -12.84
C ARG A 202 -2.93 -0.15 -11.92
N GLN A 203 -4.08 -0.41 -12.52
CA GLN A 203 -5.26 -0.92 -11.84
C GLN A 203 -5.82 -2.08 -12.66
N GLY A 204 -5.45 -3.30 -12.30
CA GLY A 204 -5.71 -4.48 -13.13
C GLY A 204 -5.07 -4.29 -14.52
N GLN A 205 -5.89 -4.37 -15.58
CA GLN A 205 -5.40 -4.18 -16.96
C GLN A 205 -5.23 -2.70 -17.35
N THR A 206 -5.88 -1.78 -16.64
CA THR A 206 -5.87 -0.35 -16.98
C THR A 206 -4.60 0.32 -16.49
N ARG A 207 -4.03 1.20 -17.32
CA ARG A 207 -2.86 2.00 -16.99
C ARG A 207 -3.22 3.48 -16.95
N TYR A 208 -2.78 4.16 -15.89
CA TYR A 208 -2.95 5.57 -15.65
C TYR A 208 -1.58 6.26 -15.69
N PRO A 209 -1.16 6.77 -16.87
CA PRO A 209 0.07 7.55 -16.99
C PRO A 209 -0.05 8.94 -16.36
N PHE A 210 -1.26 9.38 -16.04
CA PHE A 210 -1.51 10.65 -15.36
C PHE A 210 -2.47 10.43 -14.18
N LEU A 211 -2.11 11.02 -13.04
CA LEU A 211 -3.04 11.30 -11.96
C LEU A 211 -3.63 12.69 -12.20
N VAL A 212 -4.94 12.81 -12.04
CA VAL A 212 -5.64 14.10 -12.18
C VAL A 212 -6.49 14.31 -10.94
N MET A 213 -6.09 15.27 -10.13
CA MET A 213 -6.81 15.71 -8.93
C MET A 213 -7.59 16.98 -9.23
N GLN A 214 -8.77 17.11 -8.62
CA GLN A 214 -9.61 18.30 -8.72
C GLN A 214 -9.78 18.91 -7.34
N PHE A 215 -9.42 20.19 -7.23
CA PHE A 215 -9.57 20.99 -6.03
C PHE A 215 -10.52 22.15 -6.27
N LYS A 216 -11.21 22.59 -5.23
CA LYS A 216 -11.96 23.85 -5.28
C LYS A 216 -11.00 24.99 -5.00
N ARG A 217 -11.13 26.08 -5.76
CA ARG A 217 -10.20 27.21 -5.70
C ARG A 217 -10.29 28.02 -4.41
N GLU A 218 -11.45 27.98 -3.74
CA GLU A 218 -11.71 28.67 -2.48
C GLU A 218 -11.59 27.74 -1.25
N GLU A 219 -11.10 26.52 -1.43
CA GLU A 219 -10.92 25.58 -0.33
C GLU A 219 -9.58 25.83 0.35
N ASP A 220 -9.65 26.55 1.48
CA ASP A 220 -8.52 26.76 2.37
C ASP A 220 -8.23 25.47 3.15
N ILE A 221 -6.96 25.09 3.18
CA ILE A 221 -6.48 23.96 3.96
C ILE A 221 -5.45 24.44 4.96
N VAL A 222 -5.65 24.01 6.20
CA VAL A 222 -4.66 24.13 7.26
C VAL A 222 -3.88 22.83 7.31
N LEU A 223 -2.59 22.89 7.03
CA LEU A 223 -1.71 21.74 7.01
C LEU A 223 -0.49 22.01 7.89
N ASP A 224 -0.38 21.26 8.99
CA ASP A 224 0.82 21.24 9.82
C ASP A 224 1.73 20.10 9.33
N LEU A 225 2.95 20.43 8.90
CA LEU A 225 3.92 19.43 8.48
C LEU A 225 4.53 18.73 9.69
N ASN A 226 4.44 17.40 9.70
CA ASN A 226 5.09 16.57 10.71
C ASN A 226 6.56 16.33 10.34
N MET A 227 7.37 17.39 10.45
CA MET A 227 8.80 17.37 10.14
C MET A 227 9.59 18.07 11.25
N THR A 228 10.83 17.62 11.47
CA THR A 228 11.74 18.31 12.39
C THR A 228 12.26 19.61 11.75
N GLU A 229 12.61 20.61 12.57
CA GLU A 229 13.22 21.87 12.09
C GLU A 229 14.54 21.59 11.34
N GLU A 230 15.31 20.59 11.79
CA GLU A 230 16.54 20.16 11.11
C GLU A 230 16.27 19.62 9.70
N ASP A 231 15.20 18.83 9.49
CA ASP A 231 14.85 18.32 8.16
C ASP A 231 14.41 19.47 7.23
N LEU A 232 13.61 20.41 7.75
CA LEU A 232 13.13 21.58 7.00
C LEU A 232 14.29 22.47 6.52
N GLU A 233 15.26 22.74 7.39
CA GLU A 233 16.42 23.56 7.05
C GLU A 233 17.41 22.82 6.13
N ASN A 234 17.78 21.58 6.48
CA ASN A 234 18.86 20.87 5.80
C ASN A 234 18.44 20.26 4.46
N LYS A 235 17.26 19.64 4.37
CA LYS A 235 16.79 18.95 3.16
C LYS A 235 16.00 19.87 2.24
N TYR A 236 15.12 20.69 2.80
CA TYR A 236 14.16 21.47 2.00
C TYR A 236 14.56 22.93 1.80
N LYS A 237 15.64 23.41 2.44
CA LYS A 237 16.30 24.71 2.19
C LYS A 237 15.31 25.88 2.12
N GLY A 238 14.31 25.89 3.02
CA GLY A 238 13.29 26.94 3.09
C GLY A 238 12.22 26.90 1.99
N LYS A 239 12.17 25.84 1.16
CA LYS A 239 11.06 25.64 0.21
C LYS A 239 9.75 25.25 0.89
N LEU A 240 9.85 24.66 2.08
CA LEU A 240 8.71 24.24 2.87
C LEU A 240 8.57 25.09 4.14
N GLN A 241 7.32 25.36 4.53
CA GLN A 241 6.98 26.00 5.80
C GLN A 241 6.45 24.94 6.78
N PRO A 242 6.66 25.10 8.09
CA PRO A 242 6.14 24.15 9.09
C PRO A 242 4.60 24.05 9.07
N ARG A 243 3.94 25.15 8.74
CA ARG A 243 2.48 25.26 8.69
C ARG A 243 2.06 26.03 7.46
N TYR A 244 1.03 25.51 6.80
CA TYR A 244 0.36 26.14 5.68
C TYR A 244 -1.08 26.47 6.06
N GLU A 245 -1.53 27.66 5.67
CA GLU A 245 -2.92 28.10 5.74
C GLU A 245 -3.18 28.91 4.48
N ALA A 246 -3.60 28.21 3.43
CA ALA A 246 -3.76 28.76 2.10
C ALA A 246 -4.77 27.91 1.28
N PRO A 247 -5.28 28.45 0.16
CA PRO A 247 -5.95 27.65 -0.84
C PRO A 247 -5.04 26.53 -1.31
N ILE A 248 -5.59 25.32 -1.49
CA ILE A 248 -4.79 24.14 -1.89
C ILE A 248 -4.12 24.28 -3.27
N ALA A 249 -4.59 25.21 -4.11
CA ALA A 249 -4.13 25.41 -5.48
C ALA A 249 -4.20 26.88 -5.91
#